data_AF-A0A7S0TZE5-F1
#
_entry.id   AF-A0A7S0TZE5-F1
#
_cell.length_a   1.000
_cell.length_b   1.000
_cell.length_c   1.000
_cell.angle_alpha   90.00
_cell.angle_beta   90.00
_cell.angle_gamma   90.00
#
_symmetry.space_group_name_H-M   'P 1'
#
loop_
_entity.id
_entity.type
_entity.pdbx_description
1 polymer ?
#
loop_
_entity_poly.entity_id
_entity_poly.type
_entity_poly.pdbx_seq_one_letter_code
_entity_poly.pdbx_strand_id
1 'polypeptide(L)'
;GGTEEKQGTMFITQRAPGGGKVQKTVKLPKIDSAKGVEAVTQSSQSTELLLANKQMAEVQGQLEHKKIEFNERMAKCKEREDHLAHKQSKLTQEAAKFQLFLKENDAKRARALKRAQEEANLRKTKEKEAEGLREEMGETMSKLEQSKVNLEAGMVYQTYLERVAEFSEDFMEIGDIVKRYETLVATNSDLQVKVQRNNEETERLRLELAQLTKKLQNEVLVQSSVIAEHQERLEKAKIEANAEELVKEQREDAAKSRIRETGEARMAILNLYNRCRLTHLSESRPKQEAKDVMLALRYIDERMRDLQTIVSAAEAAGVILDYKVREAVVDRQFVSKAPQGQAAPPQGASAAKAKAKPRQKAGGGGESADLTGLLNPGAQAPLE
;
A
#
# COMPACT_ATOMS: atom_id res chain seq x y z
N GLY A 1 -6.09 13.11 -53.47
CA GLY A 1 -6.10 13.46 -54.90
C GLY A 1 -6.29 12.20 -55.70
N GLY A 2 -7.00 12.15 -56.81
CA GLY A 2 -7.76 13.15 -57.53
C GLY A 2 -8.69 12.38 -58.48
N THR A 3 -9.86 12.94 -58.73
CA THR A 3 -10.85 12.46 -59.69
C THR A 3 -10.48 13.01 -61.08
N GLU A 4 -10.23 12.14 -62.06
CA GLU A 4 -10.15 12.49 -63.49
C GLU A 4 -11.02 11.49 -64.27
N GLU A 5 -12.17 11.94 -64.75
CA GLU A 5 -12.41 12.45 -66.11
C GLU A 5 -12.38 11.36 -67.19
N LYS A 6 -13.58 10.84 -67.51
CA LYS A 6 -13.85 10.10 -68.73
C LYS A 6 -14.11 11.09 -69.86
N GLN A 7 -13.13 11.32 -70.72
CA GLN A 7 -13.36 11.99 -72.01
C GLN A 7 -13.73 10.96 -73.08
N GLY A 8 -14.99 10.99 -73.51
CA GLY A 8 -15.47 10.27 -74.68
C GLY A 8 -15.22 11.09 -75.94
N THR A 9 -14.27 10.68 -76.77
CA THR A 9 -14.02 11.30 -78.07
C THR A 9 -15.04 10.82 -79.11
N MET A 10 -15.93 11.75 -79.43
CA MET A 10 -16.86 11.79 -80.56
C MET A 10 -16.09 11.74 -81.89
N PHE A 11 -16.42 10.83 -82.80
CA PHE A 11 -16.00 10.91 -84.21
C PHE A 11 -17.21 11.06 -85.13
N ILE A 12 -17.30 12.27 -85.64
CA ILE A 12 -18.17 12.74 -86.72
C ILE A 12 -17.54 12.30 -88.05
N THR A 13 -18.29 11.63 -88.91
CA THR A 13 -17.98 11.58 -90.34
C THR A 13 -19.14 12.16 -91.14
N GLN A 14 -18.82 13.26 -91.81
CA GLN A 14 -19.66 14.08 -92.67
C GLN A 14 -20.39 13.27 -93.74
N ARG A 15 -21.68 13.54 -93.87
CA ARG A 15 -22.51 13.20 -95.02
C ARG A 15 -22.35 14.32 -96.06
N ALA A 16 -21.80 13.99 -97.23
CA ALA A 16 -21.79 14.89 -98.39
C ALA A 16 -22.80 14.42 -99.46
N PRO A 17 -23.39 15.33 -100.24
CA PRO A 17 -24.61 15.10 -101.01
C PRO A 17 -24.34 14.95 -102.52
N GLY A 18 -25.35 14.44 -103.24
CA GLY A 18 -25.60 14.84 -104.63
C GLY A 18 -24.84 14.08 -105.72
N GLY A 19 -25.59 13.32 -106.51
CA GLY A 19 -25.13 12.76 -107.78
C GLY A 19 -26.33 12.30 -108.58
N GLY A 20 -26.89 13.21 -109.38
CA GLY A 20 -28.16 13.07 -110.08
C GLY A 20 -28.23 11.86 -111.02
N LYS A 21 -29.35 11.12 -110.95
CA LYS A 21 -29.72 10.13 -111.96
C LYS A 21 -30.24 10.86 -113.20
N VAL A 22 -29.38 11.01 -114.21
CA VAL A 22 -29.80 11.37 -115.57
C VAL A 22 -30.53 10.17 -116.17
N GLN A 23 -31.86 10.15 -116.07
CA GLN A 23 -32.70 9.25 -116.86
C GLN A 23 -32.76 9.78 -118.30
N LYS A 24 -31.85 9.34 -119.17
CA LYS A 24 -32.06 9.46 -120.62
C LYS A 24 -32.92 8.29 -121.08
N THR A 25 -34.20 8.59 -121.29
CA THR A 25 -35.17 7.78 -122.00
C THR A 25 -34.69 7.55 -123.44
N VAL A 26 -34.50 6.28 -123.81
CA VAL A 26 -34.27 5.92 -125.22
C VAL A 26 -35.64 5.64 -125.84
N LYS A 27 -36.09 6.59 -126.67
CA LYS A 27 -37.28 6.51 -127.52
C LYS A 27 -37.13 5.36 -128.51
N LEU A 28 -38.11 4.45 -128.58
CA LEU A 28 -38.26 3.53 -129.70
C LEU A 28 -38.70 4.32 -130.96
N PRO A 29 -38.06 4.14 -132.13
CA PRO A 29 -38.58 4.68 -133.38
C PRO A 29 -39.81 3.90 -133.86
N LYS A 30 -40.84 4.66 -134.25
CA LYS A 30 -42.06 4.23 -134.94
C LYS A 30 -41.73 3.79 -136.36
N ILE A 31 -42.35 2.70 -136.82
CA ILE A 31 -42.40 2.35 -138.24
C ILE A 31 -43.76 2.82 -138.73
N ASP A 32 -43.77 3.95 -139.45
CA ASP A 32 -44.94 4.48 -140.12
C ASP A 32 -45.16 3.75 -141.44
N SER A 33 -46.39 3.32 -141.63
CA SER A 33 -46.90 2.55 -142.75
C SER A 33 -47.21 3.43 -143.97
N ALA A 34 -46.94 2.86 -145.15
CA ALA A 34 -47.71 3.00 -146.39
C ALA A 34 -47.61 4.29 -147.23
N LYS A 35 -47.39 4.12 -148.56
CA LYS A 35 -48.37 4.36 -149.65
C LYS A 35 -47.72 4.66 -151.03
N GLY A 36 -48.41 4.22 -152.09
CA GLY A 36 -48.30 4.66 -153.50
C GLY A 36 -47.51 3.67 -154.37
N VAL A 37 -48.08 2.80 -155.24
CA VAL A 37 -49.20 2.86 -156.21
C VAL A 37 -49.00 3.88 -157.34
N GLU A 38 -48.61 3.37 -158.52
CA GLU A 38 -49.00 3.76 -159.91
C GLU A 38 -48.12 2.92 -160.89
N ALA A 39 -48.62 1.91 -161.61
CA ALA A 39 -49.52 1.86 -162.76
C ALA A 39 -48.83 2.04 -164.14
N VAL A 40 -48.89 0.94 -164.92
CA VAL A 40 -48.80 0.82 -166.40
C VAL A 40 -47.42 0.95 -167.07
N THR A 41 -46.77 -0.19 -167.29
CA THR A 41 -46.57 -0.78 -168.64
C THR A 41 -46.14 -2.23 -168.46
N GLN A 42 -46.81 -3.13 -169.17
CA GLN A 42 -46.52 -4.56 -169.34
C GLN A 42 -45.15 -5.04 -168.80
N SER A 43 -45.10 -5.47 -167.54
CA SER A 43 -44.04 -6.35 -167.01
C SER A 43 -44.53 -7.04 -165.73
N SER A 44 -44.12 -8.30 -165.56
CA SER A 44 -44.80 -9.38 -164.84
C SER A 44 -44.96 -9.23 -163.31
N GLN A 45 -45.99 -9.87 -162.75
CA GLN A 45 -46.46 -10.03 -161.34
C GLN A 45 -45.39 -10.44 -160.28
N SER A 46 -44.12 -10.56 -160.66
CA SER A 46 -43.01 -10.99 -159.81
C SER A 46 -42.30 -9.84 -159.06
N THR A 47 -42.57 -8.57 -159.40
CA THR A 47 -41.81 -7.40 -158.90
C THR A 47 -42.34 -6.78 -157.59
N GLU A 48 -43.65 -6.83 -157.31
CA GLU A 48 -44.25 -6.21 -156.10
C GLU A 48 -44.01 -7.03 -154.82
N LEU A 49 -44.07 -8.37 -154.92
CA LEU A 49 -43.64 -9.25 -153.84
C LEU A 49 -42.16 -9.03 -153.49
N LEU A 50 -41.34 -8.68 -154.47
CA LEU A 50 -39.92 -8.41 -154.29
C LEU A 50 -39.70 -7.11 -153.48
N LEU A 51 -40.53 -6.08 -153.71
CA LEU A 51 -40.45 -4.80 -152.99
C LEU A 51 -40.97 -4.88 -151.54
N ALA A 52 -42.08 -5.57 -151.28
CA ALA A 52 -42.58 -5.78 -149.91
C ALA A 52 -41.62 -6.66 -149.09
N ASN A 53 -41.05 -7.70 -149.70
CA ASN A 53 -39.97 -8.49 -149.09
C ASN A 53 -38.72 -7.64 -148.82
N LYS A 54 -38.41 -6.66 -149.70
CA LYS A 54 -37.28 -5.73 -149.49
C LYS A 54 -37.51 -4.76 -148.33
N GLN A 55 -38.69 -4.16 -148.20
CA GLN A 55 -39.02 -3.23 -147.09
C GLN A 55 -39.14 -3.96 -145.75
N MET A 56 -39.76 -5.15 -145.75
CA MET A 56 -39.80 -6.01 -144.57
C MET A 56 -38.38 -6.45 -144.17
N ALA A 57 -37.53 -6.81 -145.13
CA ALA A 57 -36.11 -7.10 -144.88
C ALA A 57 -35.32 -5.89 -144.35
N GLU A 58 -35.65 -4.67 -144.79
CA GLU A 58 -34.98 -3.44 -144.32
C GLU A 58 -35.40 -3.08 -142.88
N VAL A 59 -36.68 -3.16 -142.55
CA VAL A 59 -37.19 -2.97 -141.17
C VAL A 59 -36.70 -4.09 -140.26
N GLN A 60 -36.65 -5.33 -140.74
CA GLN A 60 -36.08 -6.47 -140.02
C GLN A 60 -34.58 -6.25 -139.79
N GLY A 61 -33.85 -5.73 -140.77
CA GLY A 61 -32.44 -5.33 -140.65
C GLY A 61 -32.22 -4.19 -139.66
N GLN A 62 -33.09 -3.17 -139.61
CA GLN A 62 -33.00 -2.08 -138.61
C GLN A 62 -33.37 -2.56 -137.20
N LEU A 63 -34.35 -3.46 -137.08
CA LEU A 63 -34.73 -4.08 -135.80
C LEU A 63 -33.61 -5.00 -135.30
N GLU A 64 -32.99 -5.78 -136.19
CA GLU A 64 -31.80 -6.59 -135.91
C GLU A 64 -30.63 -5.70 -135.51
N HIS A 65 -30.37 -4.60 -136.22
CA HIS A 65 -29.33 -3.64 -135.86
C HIS A 65 -29.57 -3.00 -134.48
N LYS A 66 -30.81 -2.60 -134.16
CA LYS A 66 -31.16 -2.05 -132.83
C LYS A 66 -31.13 -3.10 -131.73
N LYS A 67 -31.49 -4.36 -132.02
CA LYS A 67 -31.31 -5.49 -131.10
C LYS A 67 -29.83 -5.74 -130.83
N ILE A 68 -28.98 -5.68 -131.86
CA ILE A 68 -27.51 -5.78 -131.73
C ILE A 68 -26.98 -4.61 -130.88
N GLU A 69 -27.34 -3.36 -131.17
CA GLU A 69 -26.91 -2.17 -130.42
C GLU A 69 -27.37 -2.21 -128.94
N PHE A 70 -28.60 -2.66 -128.68
CA PHE A 70 -29.12 -2.85 -127.33
C PHE A 70 -28.40 -3.99 -126.60
N ASN A 71 -28.18 -5.13 -127.26
CA ASN A 71 -27.42 -6.25 -126.72
C ASN A 71 -25.97 -5.86 -126.41
N GLU A 72 -25.32 -5.06 -127.26
CA GLU A 72 -23.98 -4.53 -127.01
C GLU A 72 -23.94 -3.56 -125.81
N ARG A 73 -24.92 -2.67 -125.68
CA ARG A 73 -25.02 -1.76 -124.51
C ARG A 73 -25.30 -2.54 -123.24
N MET A 74 -26.20 -3.53 -123.29
CA MET A 74 -26.48 -4.41 -122.16
C MET A 74 -25.27 -5.25 -121.80
N ALA A 75 -24.50 -5.74 -122.78
CA ALA A 75 -23.25 -6.43 -122.54
C ALA A 75 -22.22 -5.54 -121.84
N LYS A 76 -22.03 -4.29 -122.30
CA LYS A 76 -21.13 -3.31 -121.66
C LYS A 76 -21.57 -2.91 -120.24
N CYS A 77 -22.88 -2.77 -120.01
CA CYS A 77 -23.41 -2.50 -118.68
C CYS A 77 -23.22 -3.71 -117.75
N LYS A 78 -23.49 -4.92 -118.25
CA LYS A 78 -23.27 -6.16 -117.51
C LYS A 78 -21.79 -6.36 -117.18
N GLU A 79 -20.89 -6.10 -118.13
CA GLU A 79 -19.43 -6.13 -117.89
C GLU A 79 -18.99 -5.12 -116.81
N ARG A 80 -19.55 -3.90 -116.83
CA ARG A 80 -19.27 -2.88 -115.79
C ARG A 80 -19.86 -3.26 -114.43
N GLU A 81 -21.04 -3.84 -114.41
CA GLU A 81 -21.69 -4.33 -113.19
C GLU A 81 -20.89 -5.49 -112.59
N ASP A 82 -20.48 -6.46 -113.41
CA ASP A 82 -19.62 -7.58 -113.01
C ASP A 82 -18.27 -7.07 -112.49
N HIS A 83 -17.67 -6.07 -113.15
CA HIS A 83 -16.42 -5.47 -112.72
C HIS A 83 -16.55 -4.68 -111.41
N LEU A 84 -17.65 -3.95 -111.20
CA LEU A 84 -17.94 -3.25 -109.94
C LEU A 84 -18.23 -4.25 -108.82
N ALA A 85 -19.02 -5.29 -109.08
CA ALA A 85 -19.29 -6.37 -108.13
C ALA A 85 -17.99 -7.07 -107.73
N HIS A 86 -17.09 -7.31 -108.68
CA HIS A 86 -15.77 -7.88 -108.42
C HIS A 86 -14.90 -6.95 -107.54
N LYS A 87 -14.87 -5.64 -107.83
CA LYS A 87 -14.17 -4.65 -106.99
C LYS A 87 -14.77 -4.55 -105.58
N GLN A 88 -16.09 -4.55 -105.46
CA GLN A 88 -16.77 -4.52 -104.17
C GLN A 88 -16.48 -5.79 -103.37
N SER A 89 -16.51 -6.97 -104.01
CA SER A 89 -16.12 -8.24 -103.39
C SER A 89 -14.66 -8.25 -102.94
N LYS A 90 -13.73 -7.66 -103.71
CA LYS A 90 -12.34 -7.49 -103.29
C LYS A 90 -12.21 -6.61 -102.04
N LEU A 91 -12.86 -5.45 -102.03
CA LEU A 91 -12.82 -4.53 -100.90
C LEU A 91 -13.45 -5.14 -99.63
N THR A 92 -14.55 -5.89 -99.76
CA THR A 92 -15.16 -6.56 -98.60
C THR A 92 -14.26 -7.68 -98.07
N GLN A 93 -13.58 -8.43 -98.94
CA GLN A 93 -12.60 -9.44 -98.53
C GLN A 93 -11.39 -8.81 -97.84
N GLU A 94 -10.87 -7.69 -98.34
CA GLU A 94 -9.77 -6.95 -97.71
C GLU A 94 -10.19 -6.38 -96.35
N ALA A 95 -11.38 -5.77 -96.26
CA ALA A 95 -11.93 -5.30 -94.99
C ALA A 95 -12.07 -6.44 -93.96
N ALA A 96 -12.53 -7.62 -94.39
CA ALA A 96 -12.62 -8.80 -93.53
C ALA A 96 -11.22 -9.28 -93.06
N LYS A 97 -10.22 -9.26 -93.95
CA LYS A 97 -8.82 -9.57 -93.59
C LYS A 97 -8.25 -8.56 -92.58
N PHE A 98 -8.48 -7.26 -92.78
CA PHE A 98 -8.06 -6.22 -91.83
C PHE A 98 -8.74 -6.34 -90.48
N GLN A 99 -10.05 -6.63 -90.45
CA GLN A 99 -10.75 -6.88 -89.20
C GLN A 99 -10.19 -8.10 -88.46
N LEU A 100 -9.85 -9.18 -89.18
CA LEU A 100 -9.21 -10.35 -88.58
C LEU A 100 -7.82 -10.01 -88.04
N PHE A 101 -7.02 -9.26 -88.80
CA PHE A 101 -5.70 -8.81 -88.38
C PHE A 101 -5.76 -7.92 -87.12
N LEU A 102 -6.70 -6.97 -87.06
CA LEU A 102 -6.91 -6.12 -85.88
C LEU A 102 -7.29 -6.96 -84.66
N LYS A 103 -8.25 -7.89 -84.79
CA LYS A 103 -8.63 -8.81 -83.70
C LYS A 103 -7.45 -9.65 -83.22
N GLU A 104 -6.64 -10.17 -84.14
CA GLU A 104 -5.48 -10.99 -83.79
C GLU A 104 -4.37 -10.15 -83.12
N ASN A 105 -4.14 -8.93 -83.60
CA ASN A 105 -3.19 -8.00 -83.00
C ASN A 105 -3.63 -7.57 -81.61
N ASP A 106 -4.90 -7.21 -81.43
CA ASP A 106 -5.48 -6.89 -80.13
C ASP A 106 -5.38 -8.09 -79.18
N ALA A 107 -5.62 -9.32 -79.67
CA ALA A 107 -5.42 -10.53 -78.88
C ALA A 107 -3.95 -10.79 -78.53
N LYS A 108 -2.99 -10.45 -79.41
CA LYS A 108 -1.55 -10.51 -79.12
C LYS A 108 -1.16 -9.47 -78.06
N ARG A 109 -1.62 -8.22 -78.21
CA ARG A 109 -1.40 -7.13 -77.26
C ARG A 109 -2.00 -7.45 -75.89
N ALA A 110 -3.24 -7.92 -75.84
CA ALA A 110 -3.91 -8.31 -74.59
C ALA A 110 -3.17 -9.46 -73.88
N ARG A 111 -2.71 -10.48 -74.62
CA ARG A 111 -1.89 -11.56 -74.05
C ARG A 111 -0.55 -11.07 -73.52
N ALA A 112 0.14 -10.20 -74.26
CA ALA A 112 1.42 -9.63 -73.82
C ALA A 112 1.25 -8.77 -72.55
N LEU A 113 0.23 -7.89 -72.51
CA LEU A 113 -0.08 -7.08 -71.34
C LEU A 113 -0.45 -7.94 -70.13
N LYS A 114 -1.27 -8.98 -70.33
CA LYS A 114 -1.64 -9.90 -69.25
C LYS A 114 -0.42 -10.62 -68.67
N ARG A 115 0.47 -11.14 -69.53
CA ARG A 115 1.72 -11.78 -69.07
C ARG A 115 2.65 -10.82 -68.35
N ALA A 116 2.81 -9.60 -68.87
CA ALA A 116 3.62 -8.58 -68.22
C ALA A 116 3.06 -8.22 -66.83
N GLN A 117 1.73 -8.11 -66.71
CA GLN A 117 1.07 -7.85 -65.43
C GLN A 117 1.22 -9.03 -64.45
N GLU A 118 1.04 -10.26 -64.91
CA GLU A 118 1.23 -11.47 -64.10
C GLU A 118 2.67 -11.59 -63.62
N GLU A 119 3.65 -11.34 -64.48
CA GLU A 119 5.08 -11.35 -64.13
C GLU A 119 5.43 -10.23 -63.14
N ALA A 120 4.89 -9.03 -63.33
CA ALA A 120 5.07 -7.92 -62.39
C ALA A 120 4.48 -8.22 -61.01
N ASN A 121 3.29 -8.82 -60.97
CA ASN A 121 2.66 -9.24 -59.71
C ASN A 121 3.48 -10.35 -59.03
N LEU A 122 3.94 -11.34 -59.79
CA LEU A 122 4.76 -12.44 -59.27
C LEU A 122 6.10 -11.93 -58.72
N ARG A 123 6.75 -10.98 -59.41
CA ARG A 123 7.96 -10.31 -58.90
C ARG A 123 7.69 -9.63 -57.56
N LYS A 124 6.60 -8.84 -57.46
CA LYS A 124 6.22 -8.17 -56.21
C LYS A 124 5.97 -9.14 -55.06
N THR A 125 5.31 -10.28 -55.30
CA THR A 125 5.10 -11.28 -54.24
C THR A 125 6.41 -11.91 -53.81
N LYS A 126 7.30 -12.23 -54.76
CA LYS A 126 8.62 -12.82 -54.47
C LYS A 126 9.57 -11.86 -53.77
N GLU A 127 9.52 -10.57 -54.11
CA GLU A 127 10.31 -9.53 -53.46
C GLU A 127 9.89 -9.37 -51.99
N LYS A 128 8.58 -9.34 -51.71
CA LYS A 128 8.06 -9.34 -50.33
C LYS A 128 8.45 -10.59 -49.54
N GLU A 129 8.36 -11.77 -50.16
CA GLU A 129 8.83 -13.02 -49.53
C GLU A 129 10.34 -12.96 -49.22
N ALA A 130 11.14 -12.41 -50.14
CA ALA A 130 12.58 -12.25 -49.95
C ALA A 130 12.92 -11.22 -48.86
N GLU A 131 12.16 -10.13 -48.76
CA GLU A 131 12.29 -9.14 -47.68
C GLU A 131 11.96 -9.79 -46.33
N GLY A 132 10.83 -10.49 -46.21
CA GLY A 132 10.46 -11.19 -44.98
C GLY A 132 11.51 -12.22 -44.55
N LEU A 133 12.03 -13.03 -45.47
CA LEU A 133 13.10 -13.98 -45.17
C LEU A 133 14.41 -13.29 -44.74
N ARG A 134 14.72 -12.09 -45.24
CA ARG A 134 15.90 -11.32 -44.80
C ARG A 134 15.72 -10.78 -43.39
N GLU A 135 14.52 -10.33 -43.05
CA GLU A 135 14.19 -9.89 -41.69
C GLU A 135 14.30 -11.06 -40.70
N GLU A 136 13.71 -12.21 -41.01
CA GLU A 136 13.82 -13.44 -40.20
C GLU A 136 15.29 -13.87 -40.03
N MET A 137 16.09 -13.80 -41.10
CA MET A 137 17.52 -14.06 -41.03
C MET A 137 18.24 -13.06 -40.10
N GLY A 138 17.91 -11.78 -40.19
CA GLY A 138 18.48 -10.75 -39.31
C GLY A 138 18.14 -10.98 -37.83
N GLU A 139 16.88 -11.32 -37.52
CA GLU A 139 16.46 -11.64 -36.16
C GLU A 139 17.14 -12.88 -35.60
N THR A 140 17.22 -13.96 -36.41
CA THR A 140 17.87 -15.20 -36.00
C THR A 140 19.36 -15.00 -35.77
N MET A 141 20.03 -14.21 -36.61
CA MET A 141 21.44 -13.83 -36.40
C MET A 141 21.62 -13.00 -35.11
N SER A 142 20.74 -12.05 -34.83
CA SER A 142 20.77 -11.27 -33.59
C SER A 142 20.59 -12.14 -32.34
N LYS A 143 19.63 -13.08 -32.36
CA LYS A 143 19.41 -14.07 -31.29
C LYS A 143 20.63 -14.97 -31.10
N LEU A 144 21.25 -15.41 -32.20
CA LEU A 144 22.47 -16.21 -32.17
C LEU A 144 23.61 -15.43 -31.50
N GLU A 145 23.80 -14.16 -31.87
CA GLU A 145 24.85 -13.32 -31.31
C GLU A 145 24.65 -13.07 -29.81
N GLN A 146 23.42 -12.77 -29.37
CA GLN A 146 23.09 -12.65 -27.95
C GLN A 146 23.36 -13.95 -27.20
N SER A 147 23.00 -15.09 -27.78
CA SER A 147 23.26 -16.41 -27.19
C SER A 147 24.75 -16.69 -27.06
N LYS A 148 25.57 -16.33 -28.07
CA LYS A 148 27.02 -16.46 -28.01
C LYS A 148 27.63 -15.59 -26.91
N VAL A 149 27.24 -14.32 -26.81
CA VAL A 149 27.72 -13.42 -25.75
C VAL A 149 27.36 -13.98 -24.37
N ASN A 150 26.13 -14.48 -24.20
CA ASN A 150 25.70 -15.10 -22.95
C ASN A 150 26.49 -16.38 -22.63
N LEU A 151 26.80 -17.18 -23.65
CA LEU A 151 27.61 -18.39 -23.51
C LEU A 151 29.04 -18.03 -23.10
N GLU A 152 29.67 -17.07 -23.78
CA GLU A 152 31.02 -16.60 -23.46
C GLU A 152 31.11 -16.04 -22.03
N ALA A 153 30.12 -15.25 -21.61
CA ALA A 153 30.00 -14.79 -20.22
C ALA A 153 29.83 -15.96 -19.24
N GLY A 154 29.04 -16.98 -19.62
CA GLY A 154 28.84 -18.22 -18.86
C GLY A 154 30.10 -19.08 -18.71
N MET A 155 30.93 -19.16 -19.75
CA MET A 155 32.13 -20.01 -19.79
C MET A 155 33.16 -19.64 -18.70
N VAL A 156 33.24 -18.37 -18.32
CA VAL A 156 34.11 -17.93 -17.22
C VAL A 156 33.68 -18.59 -15.91
N TYR A 157 32.37 -18.61 -15.63
CA TYR A 157 31.83 -19.26 -14.44
C TYR A 157 31.95 -20.78 -14.49
N GLN A 158 31.72 -21.38 -15.66
CA GLN A 158 31.93 -22.82 -15.84
C GLN A 158 33.39 -23.20 -15.54
N THR A 159 34.36 -22.53 -16.17
CA THR A 159 35.80 -22.80 -15.96
C THR A 159 36.19 -22.63 -14.49
N TYR A 160 35.64 -21.61 -13.83
CA TYR A 160 35.85 -21.40 -12.40
C TYR A 160 35.27 -22.55 -11.57
N LEU A 161 34.03 -22.96 -11.80
CA LEU A 161 33.36 -24.02 -11.04
C LEU A 161 33.96 -25.40 -11.30
N GLU A 162 34.41 -25.69 -12.53
CA GLU A 162 35.19 -26.88 -12.86
C GLU A 162 36.47 -26.92 -12.02
N ARG A 163 37.21 -25.81 -11.97
CA ARG A 163 38.40 -25.70 -11.13
C ARG A 163 38.08 -25.90 -9.65
N VAL A 164 36.99 -25.31 -9.14
CA VAL A 164 36.57 -25.51 -7.75
C VAL A 164 36.23 -26.98 -7.47
N ALA A 165 35.58 -27.68 -8.40
CA ALA A 165 35.30 -29.11 -8.28
C ALA A 165 36.60 -29.93 -8.29
N GLU A 166 37.58 -29.59 -9.13
CA GLU A 166 38.90 -30.26 -9.15
C GLU A 166 39.67 -30.11 -7.83
N PHE A 167 39.56 -28.96 -7.15
CA PHE A 167 40.24 -28.73 -5.87
C PHE A 167 39.51 -29.30 -4.66
N SER A 168 38.21 -29.57 -4.76
CA SER A 168 37.37 -29.99 -3.65
C SER A 168 37.01 -31.47 -3.75
N GLU A 169 37.50 -32.29 -2.82
CA GLU A 169 37.18 -33.73 -2.78
C GLU A 169 35.68 -34.01 -2.54
N ASP A 170 34.95 -33.04 -1.98
CA ASP A 170 33.52 -33.17 -1.66
C ASP A 170 32.57 -33.00 -2.86
N PHE A 171 33.04 -32.48 -4.00
CA PHE A 171 32.19 -32.18 -5.15
C PHE A 171 32.76 -32.81 -6.42
N MET A 172 32.05 -33.79 -6.99
CA MET A 172 32.50 -34.44 -8.23
C MET A 172 32.05 -33.69 -9.48
N GLU A 173 30.88 -33.04 -9.42
CA GLU A 173 30.33 -32.27 -10.53
C GLU A 173 29.99 -30.84 -10.10
N ILE A 174 30.00 -29.91 -11.06
CA ILE A 174 29.52 -28.53 -10.87
C ILE A 174 28.09 -28.53 -10.31
N GLY A 175 27.26 -29.49 -10.75
CA GLY A 175 25.89 -29.63 -10.28
C GLY A 175 25.78 -29.88 -8.77
N ASP A 176 26.77 -30.54 -8.15
CA ASP A 176 26.78 -30.78 -6.71
C ASP A 176 27.06 -29.48 -5.93
N ILE A 177 27.97 -28.63 -6.46
CA ILE A 177 28.27 -27.31 -5.92
C ILE A 177 27.01 -26.42 -5.98
N VAL A 178 26.30 -26.43 -7.12
CA VAL A 178 25.09 -25.62 -7.30
C VAL A 178 23.99 -26.08 -6.34
N LYS A 179 23.70 -27.39 -6.24
CA LYS A 179 22.71 -27.92 -5.29
C LYS A 179 23.05 -27.57 -3.84
N ARG A 180 24.34 -27.64 -3.49
CA ARG A 180 24.81 -27.26 -2.15
C ARG A 180 24.60 -25.78 -1.89
N TYR A 181 24.94 -24.94 -2.86
CA TYR A 181 24.71 -23.49 -2.79
C TYR A 181 23.22 -23.19 -2.63
N GLU A 182 22.35 -23.77 -3.46
CA GLU A 182 20.89 -23.59 -3.37
C GLU A 182 20.35 -23.98 -2.00
N THR A 183 20.79 -25.13 -1.47
CA THR A 183 20.40 -25.58 -0.12
C THR A 183 20.90 -24.60 0.95
N LEU A 184 22.13 -24.11 0.82
CA LEU A 184 22.71 -23.17 1.78
C LEU A 184 22.01 -21.80 1.73
N VAL A 185 21.65 -21.32 0.54
CA VAL A 185 20.87 -20.09 0.35
C VAL A 185 19.47 -20.24 0.94
N ALA A 186 18.79 -21.36 0.65
CA ALA A 186 17.47 -21.64 1.20
C ALA A 186 17.50 -21.71 2.74
N THR A 187 18.45 -22.46 3.30
CA THR A 187 18.61 -22.56 4.76
C THR A 187 19.00 -21.24 5.40
N ASN A 188 19.87 -20.44 4.78
CA ASN A 188 20.22 -19.10 5.27
C ASN A 188 18.99 -18.17 5.26
N SER A 189 18.20 -18.18 4.18
CA SER A 189 16.93 -17.43 4.11
C SER A 189 15.98 -17.84 5.25
N ASP A 190 15.80 -19.15 5.47
CA ASP A 190 14.95 -19.65 6.56
C ASP A 190 15.47 -19.25 7.95
N LEU A 191 16.80 -19.29 8.15
CA LEU A 191 17.44 -18.86 9.38
C LEU A 191 17.29 -17.35 9.61
N GLN A 192 17.45 -16.53 8.57
CA GLN A 192 17.23 -15.09 8.66
C GLN A 192 15.80 -14.77 9.08
N VAL A 193 14.81 -15.45 8.49
CA VAL A 193 13.40 -15.30 8.86
C VAL A 193 13.16 -15.73 10.31
N LYS A 194 13.78 -16.83 10.78
CA LYS A 194 13.69 -17.26 12.18
C LYS A 194 14.33 -16.26 13.13
N VAL A 195 15.50 -15.72 12.80
CA VAL A 195 16.18 -14.69 13.60
C VAL A 195 15.34 -13.43 13.68
N GLN A 196 14.75 -12.97 12.57
CA GLN A 196 13.85 -11.83 12.57
C GLN A 196 12.64 -12.06 13.49
N ARG A 197 11.96 -13.21 13.37
CA ARG A 197 10.84 -13.55 14.26
C ARG A 197 11.25 -13.62 15.73
N ASN A 198 12.37 -14.24 16.05
CA ASN A 198 12.85 -14.35 17.43
C ASN A 198 13.21 -12.97 18.00
N ASN A 199 13.77 -12.08 17.18
CA ASN A 199 14.06 -10.70 17.58
C ASN A 199 12.77 -9.92 17.84
N GLU A 200 11.77 -10.02 16.96
CA GLU A 200 10.46 -9.41 17.16
C GLU A 200 9.79 -9.90 18.45
N GLU A 201 9.82 -11.21 18.71
CA GLU A 201 9.28 -11.80 19.94
C GLU A 201 10.05 -11.35 21.19
N THR A 202 11.38 -11.29 21.10
CA THR A 202 12.23 -10.81 22.21
C THR A 202 11.94 -9.35 22.52
N GLU A 203 11.81 -8.50 21.51
CA GLU A 203 11.45 -7.08 21.70
C GLU A 203 10.04 -6.96 22.28
N ARG A 204 9.08 -7.77 21.83
CA ARG A 204 7.74 -7.81 22.41
C ARG A 204 7.77 -8.16 23.90
N LEU A 205 8.50 -9.22 24.28
CA LEU A 205 8.64 -9.65 25.67
C LEU A 205 9.39 -8.61 26.51
N ARG A 206 10.41 -7.94 25.97
CA ARG A 206 11.10 -6.83 26.63
C ARG A 206 10.16 -5.67 26.93
N LEU A 207 9.30 -5.31 25.98
CA LEU A 207 8.29 -4.26 26.16
C LEU A 207 7.26 -4.67 27.21
N GLU A 208 6.75 -5.90 27.17
CA GLU A 208 5.81 -6.43 28.17
C GLU A 208 6.42 -6.41 29.59
N LEU A 209 7.66 -6.88 29.73
CA LEU A 209 8.40 -6.87 31.00
C LEU A 209 8.59 -5.43 31.52
N ALA A 210 8.99 -4.50 30.64
CA ALA A 210 9.15 -3.10 31.02
C ALA A 210 7.84 -2.47 31.48
N GLN A 211 6.71 -2.78 30.81
CA GLN A 211 5.39 -2.32 31.23
C GLN A 211 4.99 -2.90 32.58
N LEU A 212 5.18 -4.21 32.80
CA LEU A 212 4.84 -4.86 34.07
C LEU A 212 5.69 -4.32 35.22
N THR A 213 6.99 -4.10 34.97
CA THR A 213 7.90 -3.48 35.94
C THR A 213 7.44 -2.09 36.34
N LYS A 214 7.04 -1.25 35.37
CA LYS A 214 6.48 0.08 35.66
C LYS A 214 5.19 -0.01 36.47
N LYS A 215 4.28 -0.94 36.15
CA LYS A 215 3.04 -1.16 36.92
C LYS A 215 3.36 -1.54 38.36
N LEU A 216 4.26 -2.49 38.57
CA LEU A 216 4.66 -2.94 39.90
C LEU A 216 5.37 -1.82 40.69
N GLN A 217 6.25 -1.04 40.05
CA GLN A 217 6.86 0.12 40.69
C GLN A 217 5.81 1.14 41.16
N ASN A 218 4.80 1.41 40.33
CA ASN A 218 3.69 2.28 40.72
C ASN A 218 2.88 1.70 41.88
N GLU A 219 2.59 0.39 41.87
CA GLU A 219 1.89 -0.28 42.97
C GLU A 219 2.67 -0.20 44.28
N VAL A 220 4.00 -0.41 44.24
CA VAL A 220 4.88 -0.26 45.40
C VAL A 220 4.84 1.16 45.95
N LEU A 221 4.85 2.18 45.08
CA LEU A 221 4.73 3.58 45.51
C LEU A 221 3.38 3.86 46.17
N VAL A 222 2.29 3.36 45.58
CA VAL A 222 0.93 3.49 46.16
C VAL A 222 0.87 2.81 47.53
N GLN A 223 1.35 1.58 47.65
CA GLN A 223 1.39 0.85 48.93
C GLN A 223 2.28 1.56 49.95
N SER A 224 3.43 2.11 49.55
CA SER A 224 4.30 2.89 50.43
C SER A 224 3.59 4.14 50.96
N SER A 225 2.79 4.81 50.13
CA SER A 225 1.97 5.94 50.56
C SER A 225 0.92 5.52 51.59
N VAL A 226 0.25 4.39 51.37
CA VAL A 226 -0.74 3.84 52.32
C VAL A 226 -0.09 3.45 53.65
N ILE A 227 1.10 2.85 53.61
CA ILE A 227 1.88 2.53 54.81
C ILE A 227 2.21 3.80 55.59
N ALA A 228 2.69 4.84 54.92
CA ALA A 228 2.99 6.12 55.56
C ALA A 228 1.74 6.75 56.20
N GLU A 229 0.59 6.70 55.51
CA GLU A 229 -0.70 7.18 56.04
C GLU A 229 -1.13 6.41 57.30
N HIS A 230 -0.97 5.08 57.30
CA HIS A 230 -1.26 4.26 58.47
C HIS A 230 -0.29 4.50 59.63
N GLN A 231 1.01 4.71 59.34
CA GLN A 231 2.01 5.09 60.35
C GLN A 231 1.66 6.42 61.00
N GLU A 232 1.30 7.44 60.21
CA GLU A 232 0.90 8.74 60.72
C GLU A 232 -0.34 8.64 61.62
N ARG A 233 -1.37 7.88 61.21
CA ARG A 233 -2.56 7.63 62.05
C ARG A 233 -2.19 6.95 63.36
N LEU A 234 -1.31 5.96 63.31
CA LEU A 234 -0.86 5.22 64.49
C LEU A 234 -0.05 6.10 65.44
N GLU A 235 0.80 6.98 64.93
CA GLU A 235 1.54 7.96 65.75
C GLU A 235 0.60 8.96 66.42
N LYS A 236 -0.40 9.48 65.70
CA LYS A 236 -1.43 10.36 66.27
C LYS A 236 -2.19 9.68 67.41
N ALA A 237 -2.67 8.45 67.19
CA ALA A 237 -3.37 7.68 68.20
C ALA A 237 -2.49 7.38 69.43
N LYS A 238 -1.18 7.11 69.22
CA LYS A 238 -0.23 6.93 70.34
C LYS A 238 -0.02 8.20 71.14
N ILE A 239 0.10 9.36 70.47
CA ILE A 239 0.26 10.65 71.15
C ILE A 239 -0.98 10.94 72.00
N GLU A 240 -2.18 10.72 71.45
CA GLU A 240 -3.44 10.89 72.17
C GLU A 240 -3.54 9.94 73.38
N ALA A 241 -3.25 8.65 73.20
CA ALA A 241 -3.26 7.68 74.29
C ALA A 241 -2.27 8.03 75.41
N ASN A 242 -1.05 8.45 75.06
CA ASN A 242 -0.05 8.88 76.04
C ASN A 242 -0.48 10.16 76.79
N ALA A 243 -1.15 11.09 76.10
CA ALA A 243 -1.68 12.29 76.74
C ALA A 243 -2.80 11.94 77.74
N GLU A 244 -3.70 11.02 77.38
CA GLU A 244 -4.73 10.51 78.28
C GLU A 244 -4.14 9.75 79.47
N GLU A 245 -3.10 8.94 79.25
CA GLU A 245 -2.38 8.23 80.30
C GLU A 245 -1.73 9.19 81.30
N LEU A 246 -1.08 10.25 80.82
CA LEU A 246 -0.52 11.29 81.69
C LEU A 246 -1.60 11.98 82.54
N VAL A 247 -2.74 12.33 81.94
CA VAL A 247 -3.87 12.93 82.68
C VAL A 247 -4.42 11.95 83.72
N LYS A 248 -4.49 10.67 83.39
CA LYS A 248 -4.92 9.61 84.32
C LYS A 248 -3.94 9.48 85.49
N GLU A 249 -2.63 9.45 85.22
CA GLU A 249 -1.59 9.40 86.26
C GLU A 249 -1.69 10.60 87.20
N GLN A 250 -1.84 11.81 86.66
CA GLN A 250 -2.06 13.02 87.48
C GLN A 250 -3.30 12.92 88.36
N ARG A 251 -4.41 12.37 87.83
CA ARG A 251 -5.64 12.15 88.62
C ARG A 251 -5.43 11.11 89.70
N GLU A 252 -4.74 10.03 89.41
CA GLU A 252 -4.41 8.98 90.37
C GLU A 252 -3.51 9.53 91.50
N ASP A 253 -2.50 10.33 91.17
CA ASP A 253 -1.63 10.94 92.17
C ASP A 253 -2.35 11.98 93.02
N ALA A 254 -3.24 12.78 92.42
CA ALA A 254 -4.11 13.68 93.17
C ALA A 254 -5.04 12.89 94.13
N ALA A 255 -5.58 11.75 93.69
CA ALA A 255 -6.39 10.88 94.54
C ALA A 255 -5.56 10.27 95.68
N LYS A 256 -4.34 9.79 95.40
CA LYS A 256 -3.40 9.29 96.41
C LYS A 256 -3.06 10.37 97.44
N SER A 257 -2.81 11.63 97.02
CA SER A 257 -2.56 12.73 97.97
C SER A 257 -3.76 12.99 98.87
N ARG A 258 -4.99 13.04 98.31
CA ARG A 258 -6.22 13.22 99.09
C ARG A 258 -6.45 12.09 100.09
N ILE A 259 -6.22 10.84 99.69
CA ILE A 259 -6.30 9.68 100.57
C ILE A 259 -5.26 9.80 101.70
N ARG A 260 -4.02 10.18 101.36
CA ARG A 260 -2.95 10.39 102.34
C ARG A 260 -3.30 11.50 103.32
N GLU A 261 -3.71 12.67 102.85
CA GLU A 261 -4.13 13.82 103.69
C GLU A 261 -5.28 13.44 104.63
N THR A 262 -6.27 12.72 104.12
CA THR A 262 -7.38 12.21 104.94
C THR A 262 -6.89 11.19 105.98
N GLY A 263 -5.94 10.34 105.61
CA GLY A 263 -5.28 9.39 106.51
C GLY A 263 -4.49 10.10 107.62
N GLU A 264 -3.69 11.11 107.28
CA GLU A 264 -2.92 11.92 108.22
C GLU A 264 -3.84 12.67 109.19
N ALA A 265 -4.90 13.31 108.69
CA ALA A 265 -5.90 13.97 109.52
C ALA A 265 -6.58 12.98 110.49
N ARG A 266 -6.96 11.80 109.99
CA ARG A 266 -7.53 10.73 110.82
C ARG A 266 -6.57 10.30 111.93
N MET A 267 -5.29 10.10 111.62
CA MET A 267 -4.29 9.70 112.61
C MET A 267 -4.03 10.81 113.64
N ALA A 268 -3.97 12.07 113.21
CA ALA A 268 -3.82 13.21 114.11
C ALA A 268 -4.99 13.31 115.12
N ILE A 269 -6.22 13.12 114.64
CA ILE A 269 -7.41 13.09 115.50
C ILE A 269 -7.33 11.94 116.50
N LEU A 270 -7.01 10.72 116.05
CA LEU A 270 -6.90 9.57 116.95
C LEU A 270 -5.76 9.73 117.97
N ASN A 271 -4.63 10.31 117.56
CA ASN A 271 -3.54 10.65 118.47
C ASN A 271 -3.98 11.68 119.52
N LEU A 272 -4.71 12.71 119.13
CA LEU A 272 -5.24 13.71 120.05
C LEU A 272 -6.27 13.10 121.02
N TYR A 273 -7.17 12.26 120.52
CA TYR A 273 -8.14 11.50 121.32
C TYR A 273 -7.42 10.64 122.37
N ASN A 274 -6.39 9.90 121.97
CA ASN A 274 -5.60 9.09 122.89
C ASN A 274 -4.90 9.93 123.96
N ARG A 275 -4.38 11.12 123.61
CA ARG A 275 -3.83 12.07 124.60
C ARG A 275 -4.89 12.55 125.60
N CYS A 276 -6.04 13.01 125.12
CA CYS A 276 -7.16 13.43 125.98
C CYS A 276 -7.59 12.30 126.92
N ARG A 277 -7.73 11.08 126.39
CA ARG A 277 -8.07 9.86 127.15
C ARG A 277 -7.04 9.54 128.24
N LEU A 278 -5.74 9.65 127.94
CA LEU A 278 -4.67 9.37 128.90
C LEU A 278 -4.65 10.37 130.07
N THR A 279 -4.98 11.63 129.80
CA THR A 279 -5.05 12.69 130.83
C THR A 279 -6.35 12.74 131.63
N HIS A 280 -7.31 11.85 131.33
CA HIS A 280 -8.57 11.73 132.06
C HIS A 280 -8.43 10.84 133.30
N LEU A 281 -9.15 11.15 134.38
CA LEU A 281 -9.17 10.38 135.62
C LEU A 281 -9.61 8.92 135.34
N SER A 282 -8.94 7.96 135.99
CA SER A 282 -9.00 6.53 135.64
C SER A 282 -10.40 5.91 135.74
N GLU A 283 -11.27 6.42 136.60
CA GLU A 283 -12.63 5.88 136.82
C GLU A 283 -13.62 6.22 135.70
N SER A 284 -13.40 7.31 134.95
CA SER A 284 -14.32 7.79 133.90
C SER A 284 -13.73 7.66 132.48
N ARG A 285 -12.64 6.91 132.32
CA ARG A 285 -11.95 6.73 131.03
C ARG A 285 -12.73 5.76 130.12
N PRO A 286 -12.97 6.10 128.84
CA PRO A 286 -13.45 5.14 127.85
C PRO A 286 -12.45 3.97 127.69
N LYS A 287 -12.90 2.73 127.94
CA LYS A 287 -12.01 1.54 127.97
C LYS A 287 -11.62 1.02 126.56
N GLN A 288 -12.34 1.42 125.52
CA GLN A 288 -12.06 1.02 124.13
C GLN A 288 -11.39 2.15 123.34
N GLU A 289 -10.61 1.79 122.33
CA GLU A 289 -10.11 2.74 121.33
C GLU A 289 -11.26 3.18 120.41
N ALA A 290 -11.34 4.48 120.12
CA ALA A 290 -12.34 5.02 119.21
C ALA A 290 -12.02 4.55 117.78
N LYS A 291 -12.87 3.66 117.23
CA LYS A 291 -12.76 3.22 115.83
C LYS A 291 -13.30 4.27 114.84
N ASP A 292 -14.27 5.06 115.30
CA ASP A 292 -14.88 6.16 114.56
C ASP A 292 -14.24 7.51 114.93
N VAL A 293 -13.82 8.23 113.89
CA VAL A 293 -13.15 9.54 113.98
C VAL A 293 -14.10 10.61 114.51
N MET A 294 -15.38 10.54 114.15
CA MET A 294 -16.36 11.53 114.59
C MET A 294 -16.67 11.40 116.09
N LEU A 295 -16.71 10.16 116.58
CA LEU A 295 -16.85 9.90 118.02
C LEU A 295 -15.60 10.37 118.79
N ALA A 296 -14.41 10.14 118.21
CA ALA A 296 -13.15 10.63 118.77
C ALA A 296 -13.14 12.17 118.88
N LEU A 297 -13.57 12.89 117.83
CA LEU A 297 -13.67 14.35 117.83
C LEU A 297 -14.66 14.88 118.87
N ARG A 298 -15.85 14.27 119.00
CA ARG A 298 -16.83 14.67 120.02
C ARG A 298 -16.28 14.54 121.43
N TYR A 299 -15.60 13.42 121.71
CA TYR A 299 -14.96 13.23 123.00
C TYR A 299 -13.82 14.22 123.26
N ILE A 300 -13.02 14.54 122.23
CA ILE A 300 -12.01 15.60 122.33
C ILE A 300 -12.69 16.94 122.66
N ASP A 301 -13.78 17.31 121.98
CA ASP A 301 -14.51 18.56 122.23
C ASP A 301 -15.09 18.63 123.66
N GLU A 302 -15.80 17.59 124.10
CA GLU A 302 -16.31 17.47 125.47
C GLU A 302 -15.18 17.61 126.49
N ARG A 303 -14.07 16.90 126.30
CA ARG A 303 -12.93 16.97 127.21
C ARG A 303 -12.27 18.35 127.21
N MET A 304 -12.14 18.99 126.05
CA MET A 304 -11.58 20.35 125.97
C MET A 304 -12.47 21.35 126.71
N ARG A 305 -13.81 21.23 126.59
CA ARG A 305 -14.78 22.05 127.33
C ARG A 305 -14.71 21.81 128.83
N ASP A 306 -14.59 20.55 129.26
CA ASP A 306 -14.43 20.20 130.66
C ASP A 306 -13.14 20.79 131.24
N LEU A 307 -12.02 20.62 130.54
CA LEU A 307 -10.74 21.19 130.94
C LEU A 307 -10.81 22.72 131.00
N GLN A 308 -11.46 23.37 130.02
CA GLN A 308 -11.67 24.81 130.02
C GLN A 308 -12.50 25.25 131.23
N THR A 309 -13.57 24.51 131.55
CA THR A 309 -14.42 24.81 132.71
C THR A 309 -13.65 24.62 134.02
N ILE A 310 -12.81 23.58 134.12
CA ILE A 310 -11.94 23.35 135.28
C ILE A 310 -10.91 24.49 135.42
N VAL A 311 -10.28 24.93 134.33
CA VAL A 311 -9.33 26.05 134.34
C VAL A 311 -10.04 27.34 134.77
N SER A 312 -11.18 27.68 134.15
CA SER A 312 -11.96 28.86 134.53
C SER A 312 -12.44 28.80 135.99
N ALA A 313 -12.82 27.62 136.50
CA ALA A 313 -13.21 27.44 137.89
C ALA A 313 -12.01 27.53 138.86
N ALA A 314 -10.83 27.04 138.47
CA ALA A 314 -9.60 27.13 139.25
C ALA A 314 -9.01 28.56 139.26
N GLU A 315 -9.18 29.32 138.17
CA GLU A 315 -8.93 30.76 138.10
C GLU A 315 -9.87 31.52 139.05
N ALA A 316 -11.17 31.22 139.02
CA ALA A 316 -12.16 31.83 139.92
C ALA A 316 -11.93 31.49 141.41
N ALA A 317 -11.35 30.32 141.70
CA ALA A 317 -10.97 29.91 143.05
C ALA A 317 -9.59 30.43 143.51
N GLY A 318 -8.86 31.17 142.65
CA GLY A 318 -7.56 31.77 142.97
C GLY A 318 -6.39 30.80 143.11
N VAL A 319 -6.51 29.57 142.61
CA VAL A 319 -5.48 28.51 142.74
C VAL A 319 -4.45 28.56 141.61
N ILE A 320 -4.79 29.19 140.49
CA ILE A 320 -3.91 29.37 139.33
C ILE A 320 -3.60 30.85 139.19
N LEU A 321 -2.33 31.24 139.41
CA LEU A 321 -1.92 32.64 139.47
C LEU A 321 -1.07 33.12 138.27
N ASP A 322 -0.59 32.24 137.41
CA ASP A 322 0.00 32.61 136.10
C ASP A 322 0.23 31.34 135.26
N TYR A 323 -0.28 31.30 134.02
CA TYR A 323 0.14 30.29 133.04
C TYR A 323 0.67 30.98 131.77
N LYS A 324 1.86 30.58 131.36
CA LYS A 324 2.38 30.92 130.03
C LYS A 324 1.84 29.93 129.02
N VAL A 325 0.93 30.37 128.16
CA VAL A 325 0.57 29.63 126.95
C VAL A 325 1.84 29.53 126.10
N ARG A 326 2.39 28.32 125.97
CA ARG A 326 3.39 28.07 124.92
C ARG A 326 2.65 28.06 123.59
N GLU A 327 2.84 29.10 122.78
CA GLU A 327 2.49 29.01 121.36
C GLU A 327 3.27 27.85 120.75
N ALA A 328 2.56 26.83 120.30
CA ALA A 328 3.16 25.78 119.51
C ALA A 328 3.47 26.35 118.13
N VAL A 329 4.73 26.65 117.86
CA VAL A 329 5.22 26.87 116.49
C VAL A 329 5.15 25.53 115.78
N VAL A 330 4.07 25.32 115.03
CA VAL A 330 3.96 24.17 114.13
C VAL A 330 4.74 24.51 112.87
N ASP A 331 6.00 24.11 112.83
CA ASP A 331 6.77 24.11 111.59
C ASP A 331 6.08 23.18 110.59
N ARG A 332 5.32 23.76 109.66
CA ARG A 332 4.87 23.05 108.45
C ARG A 332 6.09 22.79 107.59
N GLN A 333 6.81 21.70 107.88
CA GLN A 333 7.72 21.11 106.92
C GLN A 333 6.89 20.51 105.78
N PHE A 334 6.59 21.33 104.77
CA PHE A 334 6.19 20.84 103.46
C PHE A 334 7.35 20.02 102.91
N VAL A 335 7.27 18.69 103.03
CA VAL A 335 8.11 17.78 102.27
C VAL A 335 7.66 17.87 100.82
N SER A 336 8.25 18.83 100.08
CA SER A 336 8.28 18.78 98.62
C SER A 336 9.21 17.65 98.22
N LYS A 337 8.64 16.46 97.98
CA LYS A 337 9.34 15.44 97.20
C LYS A 337 9.29 15.90 95.74
N ALA A 338 10.34 16.59 95.31
CA ALA A 338 10.67 16.70 93.90
C ALA A 338 10.83 15.27 93.32
N PRO A 339 10.35 15.00 92.10
CA PRO A 339 10.65 13.74 91.43
C PRO A 339 12.16 13.66 91.22
N GLN A 340 12.78 12.62 91.79
CA GLN A 340 14.17 12.30 91.52
C GLN A 340 14.28 11.82 90.07
N GLY A 341 14.60 12.76 89.17
CA GLY A 341 15.30 12.44 87.95
C GLY A 341 16.69 11.92 88.31
N GLN A 342 16.89 10.60 88.21
CA GLN A 342 18.23 10.05 88.05
C GLN A 342 18.61 10.13 86.57
N ALA A 343 19.21 11.26 86.20
CA ALA A 343 20.13 11.31 85.08
C ALA A 343 21.54 11.16 85.67
N ALA A 344 22.20 10.03 85.39
CA ALA A 344 23.64 9.89 85.50
C ALA A 344 24.25 10.11 84.11
N PRO A 345 25.18 11.07 83.92
CA PRO A 345 26.00 11.16 82.72
C PRO A 345 27.49 10.83 83.06
N PRO A 346 28.43 10.90 82.11
CA PRO A 346 28.61 10.03 80.94
C PRO A 346 30.03 9.39 80.97
N GLN A 347 30.49 8.89 79.81
CA GLN A 347 31.84 8.39 79.45
C GLN A 347 32.00 6.86 79.63
N GLY A 348 32.52 6.09 78.67
CA GLY A 348 33.17 6.43 77.40
C GLY A 348 34.34 5.46 77.16
N ALA A 349 34.22 4.67 76.09
CA ALA A 349 35.28 4.07 75.27
C ALA A 349 36.16 2.91 75.81
N SER A 350 36.14 1.79 75.08
CA SER A 350 37.32 1.12 74.47
C SER A 350 36.86 -0.23 73.88
N ALA A 351 36.59 -0.33 72.57
CA ALA A 351 37.55 -0.67 71.50
C ALA A 351 37.77 -2.19 71.30
N ALA A 352 37.20 -2.72 70.21
CA ALA A 352 37.76 -3.78 69.36
C ALA A 352 36.91 -3.83 68.06
N LYS A 353 37.30 -3.18 66.96
CA LYS A 353 38.25 -3.65 65.94
C LYS A 353 37.66 -4.74 65.02
N ALA A 354 37.03 -4.31 63.93
CA ALA A 354 37.09 -4.98 62.64
C ALA A 354 37.03 -3.93 61.51
N LYS A 355 38.21 -3.65 60.97
CA LYS A 355 38.45 -2.91 59.72
C LYS A 355 38.16 -3.83 58.52
N ALA A 356 38.01 -3.17 57.36
CA ALA A 356 38.15 -3.65 55.98
C ALA A 356 36.81 -3.92 55.26
N LYS A 357 36.55 -3.45 54.04
CA LYS A 357 37.21 -2.54 53.09
C LYS A 357 36.16 -2.30 51.98
N PRO A 358 36.14 -1.12 51.34
CA PRO A 358 35.25 -0.88 50.20
C PRO A 358 35.71 -1.68 48.98
N ARG A 359 34.75 -2.11 48.15
CA ARG A 359 35.03 -2.56 46.78
C ARG A 359 34.25 -1.68 45.81
N GLN A 360 34.94 -0.66 45.30
CA GLN A 360 34.84 -0.31 43.90
C GLN A 360 35.85 -1.18 43.12
N LYS A 361 35.36 -1.85 42.09
CA LYS A 361 36.02 -2.09 40.80
C LYS A 361 34.90 -1.81 39.78
N ALA A 362 35.03 -0.82 38.90
CA ALA A 362 35.79 -0.91 37.64
C ALA A 362 35.39 -2.20 36.91
N GLY A 363 34.61 -2.14 35.83
CA GLY A 363 35.08 -1.63 34.55
C GLY A 363 35.61 -2.81 33.75
N GLY A 364 34.84 -3.22 32.73
CA GLY A 364 35.09 -4.32 31.80
C GLY A 364 33.75 -4.85 31.28
N GLY A 365 33.16 -4.32 30.21
CA GLY A 365 33.72 -3.41 29.21
C GLY A 365 34.70 -4.12 28.28
N GLY A 366 34.21 -5.09 27.53
CA GLY A 366 34.87 -5.85 26.46
C GLY A 366 34.05 -7.12 26.20
N GLU A 367 33.61 -7.49 25.00
CA GLU A 367 33.82 -6.97 23.66
C GLU A 367 32.55 -7.30 22.84
N SER A 368 31.78 -6.30 22.45
CA SER A 368 31.17 -6.30 21.12
C SER A 368 32.12 -5.45 20.27
N ALA A 369 33.06 -6.12 19.61
CA ALA A 369 33.79 -5.51 18.52
C ALA A 369 32.83 -5.41 17.34
N ASP A 370 32.27 -4.23 17.14
CA ASP A 370 31.93 -3.76 15.81
C ASP A 370 33.20 -3.85 14.95
N LEU A 371 33.24 -4.85 14.08
CA LEU A 371 34.00 -4.79 12.84
C LEU A 371 33.20 -3.92 11.86
N THR A 372 33.16 -2.61 12.10
CA THR A 372 32.83 -1.62 11.07
C THR A 372 33.84 -0.48 11.16
N GLY A 373 34.86 -0.56 10.30
CA GLY A 373 35.92 0.44 10.26
C GLY A 373 37.00 0.11 9.24
N LEU A 374 36.67 0.38 7.97
CA LEU A 374 37.62 0.77 6.93
C LEU A 374 38.67 -0.28 6.49
N LEU A 375 38.29 -1.05 5.49
CA LEU A 375 39.14 -1.25 4.31
C LEU A 375 38.24 -1.04 3.08
N ASN A 376 38.25 0.20 2.61
CA ASN A 376 37.94 0.54 1.24
C ASN A 376 39.29 0.59 0.50
N PRO A 377 39.69 -0.48 -0.22
CA PRO A 377 40.76 -0.37 -1.20
C PRO A 377 40.12 -0.09 -2.56
N GLY A 378 40.37 1.11 -3.08
CA GLY A 378 40.42 1.37 -4.52
C GLY A 378 39.11 1.24 -5.30
N ALA A 379 38.48 2.38 -5.54
CA ALA A 379 37.91 2.72 -6.84
C ALA A 379 38.05 4.25 -6.98
N GLN A 380 39.11 4.74 -7.61
CA GLN A 380 39.17 5.01 -9.05
C GLN A 380 37.93 5.79 -9.54
N ALA A 381 38.20 7.02 -9.96
CA ALA A 381 37.37 7.78 -10.87
C ALA A 381 37.04 6.97 -12.14
N PRO A 382 35.92 7.28 -12.78
CA PRO A 382 35.99 8.02 -14.06
C PRO A 382 35.02 9.22 -14.01
N LEU A 383 35.30 10.43 -14.52
CA LEU A 383 35.61 10.79 -15.91
C LEU A 383 34.71 10.08 -16.92
N GLU A 384 33.45 10.51 -17.01
CA GLU A 384 32.89 11.27 -18.16
C GLU A 384 31.44 11.71 -17.86
#